data_AF-A0A3B9BWF4-F1
#
_entry.id   AF-A0A3B9BWF4-F1
#
_cell.length_a   1.000
_cell.length_b   1.000
_cell.length_c   1.000
_cell.angle_alpha   90.00
_cell.angle_beta   90.00
_cell.angle_gamma   90.00
#
_symmetry.space_group_name_H-M   'P 1'
#
loop_
_entity.id
_entity.type
_entity.pdbx_description
1 polymer ?
#
loop_
_entity_poly.entity_id
_entity_poly.type
_entity_poly.pdbx_seq_one_letter_code
_entity_poly.pdbx_strand_id
1 'polypeptide(L)' 'MANTTFTGPVTSTNGFIGDIIVPTYTVANAPSASDAGAGTVVFVSNGAAGAAILAFSDGTDWKRSDTGATIAAA' A
#
# COMPACT_ATOMS: atom_id res chain seq x y z
N MET A 1 17.94 -18.19 -2.61
CA MET A 1 16.93 -17.72 -1.65
C MET A 1 15.59 -18.24 -2.12
N ALA A 2 14.77 -18.83 -1.24
CA ALA A 2 13.47 -19.34 -1.66
C ALA A 2 12.51 -18.17 -1.93
N ASN A 3 11.82 -18.19 -3.06
CA ASN A 3 10.59 -17.42 -3.26
C ASN A 3 9.42 -18.34 -2.89
N THR A 4 8.52 -17.87 -2.05
CA THR A 4 7.38 -18.68 -1.59
C THR A 4 6.12 -17.86 -1.78
N THR A 5 5.10 -18.46 -2.40
CA THR A 5 3.79 -17.84 -2.57
C THR A 5 2.81 -18.49 -1.59
N PHE A 6 2.11 -17.66 -0.81
CA PHE A 6 1.05 -18.11 0.08
C PHE A 6 -0.30 -17.77 -0.56
N THR A 7 -1.23 -18.72 -0.57
CA THR A 7 -2.62 -18.50 -1.06
C THR A 7 -3.59 -18.19 0.07
N GLY A 8 -3.18 -18.36 1.32
CA GLY A 8 -3.96 -18.04 2.52
C GLY A 8 -3.23 -17.02 3.41
N PRO A 9 -3.88 -16.61 4.52
CA PRO A 9 -3.29 -15.67 5.46
C PRO A 9 -1.98 -16.19 6.04
N VAL A 10 -1.02 -15.29 6.22
CA VAL A 10 0.22 -15.58 6.93
C VAL A 10 0.06 -15.17 8.40
N THR A 11 0.15 -16.13 9.31
CA THR A 11 0.28 -15.84 10.75
C THR A 11 1.76 -15.84 11.10
N SER A 12 2.32 -14.68 11.50
CA SER A 12 3.70 -14.60 11.99
C SER A 12 3.76 -14.16 13.45
N THR A 13 4.13 -15.08 14.34
CA THR A 13 4.23 -14.84 15.78
C THR A 13 5.38 -13.92 16.18
N ASN A 14 6.45 -13.89 15.37
CA ASN A 14 7.66 -13.09 15.63
C ASN A 14 7.89 -12.01 14.56
N GLY A 15 6.87 -11.71 13.74
CA GLY A 15 6.94 -10.69 12.70
C GLY A 15 7.73 -11.10 11.46
N PHE A 16 8.17 -10.12 10.68
CA PHE A 16 9.03 -10.32 9.52
C PHE A 16 10.43 -9.80 9.83
N ILE A 17 11.46 -10.49 9.35
CA ILE A 17 12.84 -10.05 9.45
C ILE A 17 13.27 -9.47 8.11
N GLY A 18 13.77 -8.23 8.10
CA GLY A 18 14.15 -7.48 6.91
C GLY A 18 13.09 -6.46 6.47
N ASP A 19 13.31 -5.87 5.30
CA ASP A 19 12.42 -4.84 4.76
C ASP A 19 11.11 -5.43 4.24
N ILE A 20 10.00 -4.74 4.50
CA ILE A 20 8.71 -5.03 3.85
C ILE A 20 8.64 -4.21 2.57
N ILE A 21 8.69 -4.90 1.43
CA ILE A 21 8.51 -4.29 0.12
C ILE A 21 7.04 -4.43 -0.28
N VAL A 22 6.36 -3.29 -0.44
CA VAL A 22 5.00 -3.20 -0.95
C VAL A 22 5.00 -2.76 -2.43
N PRO A 23 3.94 -3.05 -3.20
CA PRO A 23 3.81 -2.55 -4.55
C PRO A 23 3.96 -1.02 -4.61
N THR A 24 4.67 -0.54 -5.63
CA THR A 24 4.93 0.90 -5.84
C THR A 24 4.11 1.43 -6.99
N TYR A 25 3.43 2.56 -6.78
CA TYR A 25 2.65 3.26 -7.79
C TYR A 25 2.93 4.76 -7.76
N THR A 26 2.51 5.46 -8.81
CA THR A 26 2.20 6.89 -8.76
C THR A 26 0.70 7.05 -8.49
N VAL A 27 0.23 8.23 -8.10
CA VAL A 27 -1.21 8.51 -7.95
C VAL A 27 -2.01 8.14 -9.20
N ALA A 28 -1.47 8.43 -10.39
CA ALA A 28 -2.14 8.16 -11.66
C ALA A 28 -2.20 6.67 -12.05
N ASN A 29 -1.25 5.86 -11.55
CA ASN A 29 -1.14 4.43 -11.89
C ASN A 29 -1.57 3.51 -10.74
N ALA A 30 -2.03 4.07 -9.62
CA ALA A 30 -2.60 3.27 -8.55
C ALA A 30 -3.87 2.57 -9.08
N PRO A 31 -4.04 1.26 -8.82
CA PRO A 31 -5.26 0.56 -9.22
C PRO A 31 -6.47 1.11 -8.45
N SER A 32 -7.69 0.72 -8.82
CA SER A 32 -8.88 1.06 -8.03
C SER A 32 -8.71 0.54 -6.59
N ALA A 33 -8.95 1.41 -5.61
CA ALA A 33 -8.85 1.04 -4.20
C ALA A 33 -9.93 0.03 -3.79
N SER A 34 -11.11 0.08 -4.43
CA SER A 34 -12.18 -0.91 -4.23
C SER A 34 -11.76 -2.31 -4.70
N ASP A 35 -11.07 -2.40 -5.83
CA ASP A 35 -10.66 -3.67 -6.43
C ASP A 35 -9.48 -4.28 -5.68
N ALA A 36 -8.62 -3.43 -5.10
CA ALA A 36 -7.53 -3.86 -4.23
C ALA A 36 -8.01 -4.40 -2.88
N GLY A 37 -9.23 -4.04 -2.45
CA GLY A 37 -9.82 -4.42 -1.17
C GLY A 37 -9.34 -3.57 0.01
N ALA A 38 -10.24 -3.32 0.96
CA ALA A 38 -9.96 -2.53 2.16
C ALA A 38 -8.81 -3.15 2.99
N GLY A 39 -7.92 -2.30 3.49
CA GLY A 39 -6.74 -2.70 4.28
C GLY A 39 -5.49 -3.03 3.45
N THR A 40 -5.58 -3.09 2.11
CA THR A 40 -4.40 -3.26 1.24
C THR A 40 -3.47 -2.05 1.36
N VAL A 41 -2.16 -2.28 1.44
CA VAL A 41 -1.13 -1.24 1.60
C VAL A 41 -0.22 -1.17 0.37
N VAL A 42 0.10 0.04 -0.07
CA VAL A 42 0.97 0.34 -1.21
C VAL A 42 1.92 1.50 -0.89
N PHE A 43 2.99 1.63 -1.67
CA PHE A 43 3.86 2.81 -1.65
C PHE A 43 3.51 3.70 -2.85
N VAL A 44 3.18 4.96 -2.61
CA VAL A 44 2.84 5.93 -3.66
C VAL A 44 3.94 6.97 -3.73
N SER A 45 4.73 6.94 -4.80
CA SER A 45 5.96 7.76 -4.92
C SER A 45 5.70 9.27 -5.00
N ASN A 46 4.46 9.68 -5.25
CA ASN A 46 4.03 11.08 -5.33
C ASN A 46 2.65 11.31 -4.69
N GLY A 47 2.29 10.56 -3.65
CA GLY A 47 0.93 10.52 -3.08
C GLY A 47 0.58 11.61 -2.06
N ALA A 48 1.52 12.45 -1.67
CA ALA A 48 1.34 13.49 -0.66
C ALA A 48 1.78 14.87 -1.18
N ALA A 49 0.95 15.51 -2.01
CA ALA A 49 1.30 16.78 -2.68
C ALA A 49 2.64 16.67 -3.45
N GLY A 50 2.83 15.53 -4.13
CA GLY A 50 4.06 15.20 -4.86
C GLY A 50 5.13 14.47 -4.04
N ALA A 51 5.04 14.42 -2.71
CA ALA A 51 5.94 13.62 -1.87
C ALA A 51 5.54 12.14 -1.81
N ALA A 52 6.52 11.27 -1.59
CA ALA A 52 6.29 9.84 -1.44
C ALA A 52 5.63 9.50 -0.10
N ILE A 53 4.71 8.53 -0.09
CA ILE A 53 3.97 8.13 1.12
C ILE A 53 3.50 6.67 1.03
N LEU A 54 3.38 6.00 2.19
CA LEU A 54 2.60 4.77 2.29
C LEU A 54 1.11 5.13 2.23
N ALA A 55 0.34 4.36 1.48
CA ALA A 55 -1.11 4.51 1.38
C ALA A 55 -1.80 3.17 1.65
N PHE A 56 -3.02 3.24 2.18
CA PHE A 56 -3.87 2.08 2.39
C PHE A 56 -5.24 2.30 1.75
N SER A 57 -5.86 1.23 1.25
CA SER A 57 -7.23 1.29 0.76
C SER A 57 -8.20 1.30 1.93
N ASP A 58 -9.18 2.22 1.94
CA ASP A 58 -10.34 2.14 2.84
C ASP A 58 -11.53 1.39 2.21
N GLY A 59 -11.33 0.79 1.04
CA GLY A 59 -12.35 0.12 0.24
C GLY A 59 -13.00 1.02 -0.83
N THR A 60 -12.72 2.32 -0.83
CA THR A 60 -13.19 3.28 -1.84
C THR A 60 -12.06 4.13 -2.39
N ASP A 61 -11.24 4.69 -1.50
CA ASP A 61 -10.13 5.59 -1.80
C ASP A 61 -8.80 5.04 -1.25
N TRP A 62 -7.70 5.47 -1.88
CA TRP A 62 -6.37 5.33 -1.28
C TRP A 62 -6.15 6.46 -0.28
N LYS A 63 -5.93 6.11 0.99
CA LYS A 63 -5.70 7.06 2.08
C LYS A 63 -4.22 7.09 2.45
N ARG A 64 -3.70 8.29 2.65
CA ARG A 64 -2.33 8.51 3.12
C ARG A 64 -2.19 8.03 4.56
N SER A 65 -1.08 7.36 4.88
CA SER A 65 -0.83 6.82 6.23
C SER A 65 -0.56 7.89 7.29
N ASP A 66 -0.35 9.15 6.90
CA ASP A 66 -0.02 10.25 7.81
C ASP A 66 -1.27 10.95 8.39
N THR A 67 -2.22 11.28 7.52
CA THR A 67 -3.38 12.15 7.83
C THR A 67 -4.72 11.48 7.53
N GLY A 68 -4.72 10.35 6.82
CA GLY A 68 -5.94 9.75 6.29
C GLY A 68 -6.58 10.53 5.13
N ALA A 69 -5.97 11.62 4.64
CA ALA A 69 -6.43 12.28 3.42
C ALA A 69 -6.31 11.34 2.21
N THR A 70 -7.11 11.54 1.16
CA THR A 70 -6.95 10.78 -0.09
C THR A 70 -5.61 11.11 -0.74
N ILE A 71 -4.93 10.13 -1.33
CA ILE A 71 -3.67 10.39 -2.06
C ILE A 71 -3.92 11.42 -3.15
N ALA A 72 -2.97 12.32 -3.32
CA ALA A 72 -3.04 13.34 -4.35
C ALA A 72 -1.63 13.62 -4.85
N ALA A 73 -1.53 13.79 -6.17
CA ALA A 73 -0.32 14.35 -6.77
C ALA A 73 -0.17 15.82 -6.34
N ALA A 74 0.85 16.50 -6.89
CA ALA A 74 1.00 17.95 -6.72
C ALA A 74 -0.17 18.71 -7.38
#